data_AF-A0A6P8VFU5-F1
#
_entry.id   AF-A0A6P8VFU5-F1
#
_cell.length_a   1.000
_cell.length_b   1.000
_cell.length_c   1.000
_cell.angle_alpha   90.00
_cell.angle_beta   90.00
_cell.angle_gamma   90.00
#
_symmetry.space_group_name_H-M   'P 1'
#
loop_
_entity.id
_entity.type
_entity.pdbx_description
1 polymer ?
#
loop_
_entity_poly.entity_id
_entity_poly.type
_entity_poly.pdbx_seq_one_letter_code
_entity_poly.pdbx_strand_id
1 'polypeptide(L)'
;MTNLQGGRSVANWSDVDATDIRAYIGLLILAGVYKSKGESTRSLWVDHSGRAIFRATMTHTKFRLMNTTLRFDDKLMRPSRHREDKLAPIRSLWEKWTHRLPMLCNPGEDVCVDEQLVPFRGRCKFRQYIPSKPAKYGLKIWVTADVETSYAWKCQIYTGKAAGSAAEVGQGKRVVLEMTEGLQGITVTCDHLFTSYALVQELLKRKVALVGTIRRNKPELPSKLLQVRQRAALSSLFGFTKNTTAVSYIPKRGRNVLLLSSKHRDPAVTEEEKRKPVIIADYNHCKGAVDNLDKVVGSYSCRRMTHRWPQVLFHNMIDVSAFMHLCFLLLWIPPGSKPSPSGGGFSWRSWGDLWCLQKSCGESIHLVHRLLLP
;
A
#
# COMPACT_ATOMS: atom_id res chain seq x y z
N MET A 1 2.32 -22.77 14.83
CA MET A 1 1.13 -22.03 15.30
C MET A 1 -0.18 -22.61 14.79
N THR A 2 -0.31 -22.88 13.49
CA THR A 2 -1.51 -23.53 12.93
C THR A 2 -1.78 -24.91 13.55
N ASN A 3 -0.80 -25.80 13.63
CA ASN A 3 -0.97 -27.13 14.25
C ASN A 3 -1.39 -27.05 15.72
N LEU A 4 -0.78 -26.14 16.50
CA LEU A 4 -1.18 -25.87 17.88
C LEU A 4 -2.65 -25.45 18.00
N GLN A 5 -3.15 -24.60 17.09
CA GLN A 5 -4.57 -24.23 17.06
C GLN A 5 -5.44 -25.42 16.62
N GLY A 6 -5.01 -26.14 15.60
CA GLY A 6 -5.71 -27.29 15.04
C GLY A 6 -5.96 -28.36 16.10
N GLY A 7 -4.91 -28.84 16.77
CA GLY A 7 -5.01 -29.84 17.84
C GLY A 7 -5.88 -29.41 19.02
N ARG A 8 -6.04 -28.10 19.27
CA ARG A 8 -6.92 -27.57 20.33
C ARG A 8 -8.39 -27.41 19.92
N SER A 9 -8.71 -27.35 18.63
CA SER A 9 -10.03 -26.89 18.16
C SER A 9 -10.70 -27.76 17.11
N VAL A 10 -10.03 -28.82 16.65
CA VAL A 10 -10.51 -29.70 15.59
C VAL A 10 -10.33 -31.14 16.05
N ALA A 11 -11.43 -31.89 16.08
CA ALA A 11 -11.38 -33.33 16.35
C ALA A 11 -10.57 -34.05 15.26
N ASN A 12 -9.75 -35.02 15.64
CA ASN A 12 -8.89 -35.80 14.74
C ASN A 12 -7.99 -34.90 13.86
N TRP A 13 -7.40 -33.86 14.46
CA TRP A 13 -6.51 -32.95 13.74
C TRP A 13 -5.33 -33.69 13.11
N SER A 14 -5.16 -33.49 11.81
CA SER A 14 -3.96 -33.89 11.08
C SER A 14 -3.05 -32.67 10.92
N ASP A 15 -1.79 -32.83 11.26
CA ASP A 15 -0.82 -31.76 11.19
C ASP A 15 -0.64 -31.24 9.76
N VAL A 16 -0.56 -29.91 9.66
CA VAL A 16 -0.31 -29.18 8.42
C VAL A 16 1.19 -28.92 8.34
N ASP A 17 1.78 -29.31 7.21
CA ASP A 17 3.20 -29.10 6.94
C ASP A 17 3.45 -27.89 6.02
N ALA A 18 4.71 -27.70 5.61
CA ALA A 18 5.07 -26.62 4.71
C ALA A 18 4.47 -26.78 3.30
N THR A 19 4.30 -28.02 2.81
CA THR A 19 3.71 -28.32 1.50
C THR A 19 2.24 -27.90 1.47
N ASP A 20 1.51 -28.21 2.54
CA ASP A 20 0.13 -27.80 2.70
C ASP A 20 -0.04 -26.28 2.72
N ILE A 21 0.83 -25.58 3.46
CA ILE A 21 0.81 -24.11 3.49
C ILE A 21 1.10 -23.52 2.11
N ARG A 22 2.08 -24.07 1.38
CA ARG A 22 2.40 -23.63 0.00
C ARG A 22 1.23 -23.88 -0.95
N ALA A 23 0.62 -25.06 -0.89
CA ALA A 23 -0.57 -25.40 -1.67
C ALA A 23 -1.74 -24.46 -1.37
N TYR A 24 -2.01 -24.17 -0.09
CA TYR A 24 -3.04 -23.22 0.33
C TYR A 24 -2.79 -21.81 -0.20
N ILE A 25 -1.56 -21.30 -0.09
CA ILE A 25 -1.17 -19.98 -0.63
C ILE A 25 -1.28 -19.97 -2.15
N GLY A 26 -0.82 -21.01 -2.83
CA GLY A 26 -0.92 -21.14 -4.29
C GLY A 26 -2.36 -21.08 -4.78
N LEU A 27 -3.28 -21.76 -4.08
CA LEU A 27 -4.70 -21.68 -4.38
C LEU A 27 -5.30 -20.30 -4.13
N LEU A 28 -4.82 -19.55 -3.13
CA LEU A 28 -5.23 -18.16 -2.89
C LEU A 28 -4.77 -17.22 -4.01
N ILE A 29 -3.52 -17.37 -4.46
CA ILE A 29 -2.96 -16.58 -5.58
C ILE A 29 -3.75 -16.87 -6.85
N LEU A 30 -3.95 -18.15 -7.17
CA LEU A 30 -4.70 -18.58 -8.35
C LEU A 30 -6.14 -18.07 -8.33
N ALA A 31 -6.76 -18.07 -7.16
CA ALA A 31 -8.05 -17.45 -6.92
C ALA A 31 -8.07 -15.94 -7.22
N GLY A 32 -6.97 -15.23 -6.96
CA GLY A 32 -6.77 -13.84 -7.34
C GLY A 32 -6.66 -13.67 -8.87
N VAL A 33 -5.94 -14.57 -9.55
CA VAL A 33 -5.83 -14.63 -11.04
C VAL A 33 -7.20 -14.74 -11.68
N TYR A 34 -8.03 -15.65 -11.19
CA TYR A 34 -9.39 -15.80 -11.69
C TYR A 34 -10.36 -14.68 -11.25
N LYS A 35 -9.90 -13.66 -10.52
CA LYS A 35 -10.72 -12.58 -9.95
C LYS A 35 -11.88 -13.10 -9.08
N SER A 36 -11.70 -14.29 -8.50
CA SER A 36 -12.73 -15.02 -7.74
C SER A 36 -12.80 -14.64 -6.26
N LYS A 37 -12.36 -13.44 -5.87
CA LYS A 37 -12.35 -12.99 -4.45
C LYS A 37 -13.74 -12.92 -3.80
N GLY A 38 -14.77 -12.71 -4.62
CA GLY A 38 -16.18 -12.71 -4.20
C GLY A 38 -16.91 -14.02 -4.47
N GLU A 39 -16.25 -14.99 -5.11
CA GLU A 39 -16.84 -16.27 -5.46
C GLU A 39 -16.88 -17.20 -4.23
N SER A 40 -17.91 -18.06 -4.15
CA SER A 40 -17.94 -19.05 -3.08
C SER A 40 -16.77 -20.02 -3.22
N THR A 41 -16.19 -20.49 -2.12
CA THR A 41 -15.16 -21.55 -2.22
C THR A 41 -15.74 -22.87 -2.69
N ARG A 42 -17.06 -23.10 -2.58
CA ARG A 42 -17.67 -24.34 -3.05
C ARG A 42 -17.65 -24.40 -4.58
N SER A 43 -18.10 -23.34 -5.26
CA SER A 43 -18.12 -23.27 -6.73
C SER A 43 -16.73 -23.47 -7.34
N LEU A 44 -15.69 -22.94 -6.71
CA LEU A 44 -14.30 -23.15 -7.13
C LEU A 44 -13.88 -24.64 -7.16
N TRP A 45 -14.48 -25.47 -6.30
CA TRP A 45 -14.17 -26.89 -6.15
C TRP A 45 -15.21 -27.85 -6.76
N VAL A 46 -16.33 -27.36 -7.30
CA VAL A 46 -17.37 -28.23 -7.92
C VAL A 46 -16.81 -28.96 -9.13
N ASP A 47 -17.24 -30.20 -9.34
CA ASP A 47 -16.65 -31.08 -10.36
C ASP A 47 -16.77 -30.54 -11.80
N HIS A 48 -17.99 -30.21 -12.20
CA HIS A 48 -18.36 -29.83 -13.57
C HIS A 48 -18.17 -28.34 -13.90
N SER A 49 -18.29 -27.44 -12.91
CA SER A 49 -18.24 -25.98 -13.10
C SER A 49 -17.11 -25.29 -12.32
N GLY A 50 -16.43 -26.03 -11.46
CA GLY A 50 -15.26 -25.54 -10.74
C GLY A 50 -13.99 -25.66 -11.57
N ARG A 51 -12.86 -25.45 -10.90
CA ARG A 51 -11.55 -25.43 -11.55
C ARG A 51 -10.77 -26.65 -11.11
N ALA A 52 -10.47 -27.57 -12.04
CA ALA A 52 -9.86 -28.87 -11.75
C ALA A 52 -8.58 -28.77 -10.90
N ILE A 53 -7.74 -27.76 -11.18
CA ILE A 53 -6.51 -27.47 -10.43
C ILE A 53 -6.74 -27.25 -8.92
N PHE A 54 -7.89 -26.70 -8.51
CA PHE A 54 -8.21 -26.53 -7.09
C PHE A 54 -8.40 -27.89 -6.40
N ARG A 55 -9.17 -28.80 -7.00
CA ARG A 55 -9.38 -30.17 -6.47
C ARG A 55 -8.09 -30.99 -6.51
N ALA A 56 -7.32 -30.87 -7.60
CA ALA A 56 -6.06 -31.58 -7.77
C ALA A 56 -5.01 -31.16 -6.74
N THR A 57 -5.03 -29.90 -6.31
CA THR A 57 -4.06 -29.37 -5.35
C THR A 57 -4.44 -29.69 -3.89
N MET A 58 -5.71 -29.51 -3.52
CA MET A 58 -6.17 -29.68 -2.14
C MET A 58 -7.67 -29.92 -2.10
N THR A 59 -8.16 -30.79 -1.21
CA THR A 59 -9.61 -30.98 -1.03
C THR A 59 -10.28 -29.71 -0.48
N HIS A 60 -11.55 -29.48 -0.83
CA HIS A 60 -12.31 -28.33 -0.31
C HIS A 60 -12.39 -28.33 1.21
N THR A 61 -12.51 -29.51 1.82
CA THR A 61 -12.53 -29.73 3.26
C THR A 61 -11.21 -29.27 3.90
N LYS A 62 -10.06 -29.67 3.34
CA LYS A 62 -8.75 -29.26 3.85
C LYS A 62 -8.54 -27.75 3.69
N PHE A 63 -8.92 -27.17 2.55
CA PHE A 63 -8.85 -25.73 2.35
C PHE A 63 -9.70 -24.94 3.36
N ARG A 64 -10.95 -25.36 3.60
CA ARG A 64 -11.82 -24.77 4.62
C ARG A 64 -11.23 -24.90 6.02
N LEU A 65 -10.67 -26.06 6.34
CA LEU A 65 -10.04 -26.33 7.62
C LEU A 65 -8.84 -25.40 7.87
N MET A 66 -7.97 -25.22 6.87
CA MET A 66 -6.86 -24.27 6.96
C MET A 66 -7.36 -22.82 7.08
N ASN A 67 -8.41 -22.46 6.34
CA ASN A 67 -9.03 -21.14 6.38
C ASN A 67 -9.60 -20.79 7.78
N THR A 68 -9.96 -21.77 8.62
CA THR A 68 -10.44 -21.53 10.00
C THR A 68 -9.34 -21.66 11.06
N THR A 69 -8.32 -22.50 10.82
CA THR A 69 -7.27 -22.83 11.79
C THR A 69 -5.97 -22.03 11.63
N LEU A 70 -5.70 -21.41 10.47
CA LEU A 70 -4.49 -20.62 10.23
C LEU A 70 -4.25 -19.58 11.35
N ARG A 71 -3.08 -19.63 12.01
CA ARG A 71 -2.65 -18.70 13.06
C ARG A 71 -1.19 -18.28 12.87
N PHE A 72 -0.87 -17.05 13.25
CA PHE A 72 0.48 -16.48 13.16
C PHE A 72 1.12 -16.25 14.54
N ASP A 73 0.42 -16.65 15.61
CA ASP A 73 0.82 -16.44 17.00
C ASP A 73 0.03 -17.39 17.92
N ASP A 74 0.57 -17.75 19.09
CA ASP A 74 -0.15 -18.54 20.09
C ASP A 74 -1.08 -17.65 20.94
N LYS A 75 -2.38 -17.95 20.89
CA LYS A 75 -3.40 -17.24 21.65
C LYS A 75 -3.18 -17.31 23.17
N LEU A 76 -2.63 -18.40 23.69
CA LEU A 76 -2.45 -18.59 25.15
C LEU A 76 -1.28 -17.79 25.70
N MET A 77 -0.23 -17.57 24.90
CA MET A 77 0.93 -16.75 25.25
C MET A 77 0.76 -15.27 24.87
N ARG A 78 -0.41 -14.89 24.36
CA ARG A 78 -0.71 -13.52 23.91
C ARG A 78 -1.13 -12.54 25.01
N PRO A 79 -1.85 -12.91 26.08
CA PRO A 79 -2.42 -11.95 27.03
C PRO A 79 -1.42 -10.96 27.63
N SER A 80 -0.17 -11.40 27.86
CA SER A 80 0.93 -10.52 28.29
C SER A 80 1.24 -9.43 27.26
N ARG A 81 1.42 -9.79 25.98
CA ARG A 81 1.76 -8.89 24.86
C ARG A 81 0.59 -8.04 24.35
N HIS A 82 -0.64 -8.56 24.38
CA HIS A 82 -1.82 -7.90 23.80
C HIS A 82 -2.22 -6.61 24.54
N ARG A 83 -1.83 -6.46 25.81
CA ARG A 83 -2.12 -5.25 26.58
C ARG A 83 -1.44 -4.02 25.97
N GLU A 84 -0.28 -4.22 25.37
CA GLU A 84 0.55 -3.16 24.81
C GLU A 84 0.53 -3.16 23.27
N ASP A 85 0.46 -4.34 22.66
CA ASP A 85 0.49 -4.51 21.20
C ASP A 85 -0.82 -5.05 20.62
N LYS A 86 -1.61 -4.17 20.00
CA LYS A 86 -2.85 -4.55 19.30
C LYS A 86 -2.58 -5.44 18.07
N LEU A 87 -1.37 -5.45 17.52
CA LEU A 87 -0.99 -6.26 16.36
C LEU A 87 -0.45 -7.65 16.75
N ALA A 88 -0.33 -7.96 18.04
CA ALA A 88 0.25 -9.21 18.54
C ALA A 88 -0.17 -10.49 17.78
N PRO A 89 -1.43 -10.67 17.33
CA PRO A 89 -1.83 -11.84 16.55
C PRO A 89 -1.11 -12.10 15.21
N ILE A 90 -0.40 -11.11 14.64
CA ILE A 90 0.36 -11.24 13.38
C ILE A 90 1.71 -10.50 13.40
N ARG A 91 2.03 -9.77 14.47
CA ARG A 91 3.24 -8.96 14.69
C ARG A 91 4.52 -9.56 14.08
N SER A 92 4.89 -10.78 14.50
CA SER A 92 6.13 -11.42 14.06
C SER A 92 6.18 -11.68 12.55
N LEU A 93 5.07 -12.11 11.96
CA LEU A 93 5.00 -12.33 10.52
C LEU A 93 5.03 -11.00 9.75
N TRP A 94 4.31 -10.00 10.25
CA TRP A 94 4.29 -8.66 9.66
C TRP A 94 5.69 -8.06 9.62
N GLU A 95 6.41 -8.07 10.74
CA GLU A 95 7.76 -7.49 10.83
C GLU A 95 8.76 -8.18 9.92
N LYS A 96 8.76 -9.53 9.90
CA LYS A 96 9.59 -10.31 8.97
C LYS A 96 9.32 -9.93 7.51
N TRP A 97 8.05 -9.81 7.15
CA TRP A 97 7.65 -9.42 5.79
C TRP A 97 8.09 -7.99 5.47
N THR A 98 7.80 -7.01 6.33
CA THR A 98 8.17 -5.61 6.10
C THR A 98 9.68 -5.38 6.07
N HIS A 99 10.46 -6.17 6.81
CA HIS A 99 11.92 -6.08 6.80
C HIS A 99 12.52 -6.56 5.48
N ARG A 100 11.86 -7.51 4.79
CA ARG A 100 12.31 -8.01 3.48
C ARG A 100 12.03 -7.03 2.33
N LEU A 101 10.98 -6.20 2.43
CA LEU A 101 10.61 -5.25 1.36
C LEU A 101 11.76 -4.33 0.91
N PRO A 102 12.47 -3.60 1.79
CA PRO A 102 13.57 -2.74 1.37
C PRO A 102 14.81 -3.51 0.90
N MET A 103 14.95 -4.79 1.24
CA MET A 103 16.09 -5.62 0.82
C MET A 103 15.96 -6.13 -0.62
N LEU A 104 14.75 -6.17 -1.18
CA LEU A 104 14.50 -6.73 -2.50
C LEU A 104 14.61 -5.70 -3.63
N CYS A 105 14.31 -4.43 -3.34
CA CYS A 105 14.37 -3.36 -4.33
C CYS A 105 14.67 -2.03 -3.64
N ASN A 106 15.65 -1.31 -4.17
CA ASN A 106 15.82 0.10 -3.84
C ASN A 106 14.81 0.92 -4.67
N PRO A 107 14.15 1.93 -4.08
CA PRO A 107 13.29 2.83 -4.83
C PRO A 107 14.13 3.75 -5.72
N GLY A 108 13.50 4.33 -6.74
CA GLY A 108 14.09 5.38 -7.56
C GLY A 108 14.16 6.74 -6.84
N GLU A 109 14.31 7.80 -7.63
CA GLU A 109 14.48 9.17 -7.11
C GLU A 109 13.21 9.74 -6.47
N ASP A 110 12.03 9.30 -6.92
CA ASP A 110 10.74 9.79 -6.44
C ASP A 110 9.96 8.66 -5.73
N VAL A 111 9.54 8.92 -4.49
CA VAL A 111 8.67 8.04 -3.71
C VAL A 111 7.40 8.77 -3.29
N CYS A 112 6.35 8.01 -3.00
CA CYS A 112 5.11 8.53 -2.44
C CYS A 112 4.82 7.90 -1.08
N VAL A 113 4.48 8.72 -0.09
CA VAL A 113 3.96 8.27 1.21
C VAL A 113 2.48 8.59 1.29
N ASP A 114 1.66 7.55 1.39
CA ASP A 114 0.21 7.67 1.51
C ASP A 114 -0.39 6.45 2.23
N GLU A 115 -1.71 6.35 2.23
CA GLU A 115 -2.50 5.31 2.89
C GLU A 115 -3.12 4.29 1.93
N GLN A 116 -2.93 3.03 2.27
CA GLN A 116 -3.73 1.90 1.82
C GLN A 116 -4.85 1.61 2.83
N LEU A 117 -6.06 1.32 2.33
CA LEU A 117 -7.17 0.86 3.16
C LEU A 117 -7.58 -0.57 2.79
N VAL A 118 -7.15 -1.54 3.59
CA VAL A 118 -7.50 -2.96 3.39
C VAL A 118 -8.93 -3.20 3.89
N PRO A 119 -9.91 -3.54 3.03
CA PRO A 119 -11.30 -3.51 3.44
C PRO A 119 -11.64 -4.62 4.43
N PHE A 120 -12.27 -4.24 5.54
CA PHE A 120 -12.67 -5.17 6.60
C PHE A 120 -13.80 -4.59 7.44
N ARG A 121 -14.85 -5.38 7.68
CA ARG A 121 -16.02 -5.00 8.49
C ARG A 121 -16.20 -5.82 9.77
N GLY A 122 -15.34 -6.82 10.02
CA GLY A 122 -15.38 -7.57 11.27
C GLY A 122 -14.91 -6.78 12.48
N ARG A 123 -14.86 -7.44 13.64
CA ARG A 123 -14.42 -6.83 14.90
C ARG A 123 -12.90 -6.63 14.91
N CYS A 124 -12.47 -5.37 15.02
CA CYS A 124 -11.07 -4.98 15.19
C CYS A 124 -11.01 -3.64 15.93
N LYS A 125 -10.18 -3.54 16.97
CA LYS A 125 -10.08 -2.34 17.83
C LYS A 125 -9.46 -1.11 17.13
N PHE A 126 -8.88 -1.30 15.94
CA PHE A 126 -8.20 -0.26 15.19
C PHE A 126 -8.67 -0.14 13.73
N ARG A 127 -9.87 -0.67 13.44
CA ARG A 127 -10.55 -0.45 12.16
C ARG A 127 -10.82 1.04 11.96
N GLN A 128 -10.52 1.56 10.79
CA GLN A 128 -10.75 2.95 10.41
C GLN A 128 -11.97 3.09 9.50
N TYR A 129 -12.61 4.26 9.57
CA TYR A 129 -13.60 4.72 8.62
C TYR A 129 -13.01 5.89 7.82
N ILE A 130 -12.89 5.73 6.50
CA ILE A 130 -12.34 6.72 5.58
C ILE A 130 -13.37 6.96 4.46
N PRO A 131 -14.18 8.03 4.53
CA PRO A 131 -15.29 8.26 3.60
C PRO A 131 -14.89 8.31 2.13
N SER A 132 -13.67 8.79 1.84
CA SER A 132 -13.15 8.97 0.48
C SER A 132 -12.74 7.67 -0.20
N LYS A 133 -12.43 6.59 0.54
CA LYS A 133 -12.02 5.31 -0.04
C LYS A 133 -13.25 4.44 -0.36
N PRO A 134 -13.27 3.69 -1.48
CA PRO A 134 -14.45 2.94 -1.93
C PRO A 134 -15.04 1.96 -0.89
N ALA A 135 -14.18 1.29 -0.14
CA ALA A 135 -14.58 0.35 0.91
C ALA A 135 -15.19 1.01 2.15
N LYS A 136 -14.81 2.27 2.41
CA LYS A 136 -15.06 3.09 3.60
C LYS A 136 -14.55 2.53 4.94
N TYR A 137 -14.66 1.23 5.19
CA TYR A 137 -14.23 0.57 6.42
C TYR A 137 -13.09 -0.41 6.16
N GLY A 138 -12.03 -0.32 6.95
CA GLY A 138 -10.89 -1.21 6.78
C GLY A 138 -9.77 -1.04 7.80
N LEU A 139 -8.68 -1.76 7.55
CA LEU A 139 -7.42 -1.63 8.28
C LEU A 139 -6.56 -0.65 7.48
N LYS A 140 -6.14 0.44 8.14
CA LYS A 140 -5.32 1.48 7.51
C LYS A 140 -3.84 1.10 7.60
N ILE A 141 -3.13 1.23 6.49
CA ILE A 141 -1.70 0.95 6.37
C ILE A 141 -1.05 2.17 5.73
N TRP A 142 -0.02 2.72 6.37
CA TRP A 142 0.86 3.71 5.73
C TRP A 142 1.84 2.98 4.83
N VAL A 143 2.03 3.48 3.62
CA VAL A 143 2.86 2.86 2.60
C VAL A 143 3.80 3.90 2.00
N THR A 144 5.10 3.57 1.92
CA THR A 144 6.05 4.24 1.03
C THR A 144 6.11 3.42 -0.24
N ALA A 145 5.72 4.01 -1.36
CA ALA A 145 5.76 3.37 -2.67
C ALA A 145 6.71 4.11 -3.61
N ASP A 146 7.49 3.37 -4.39
CA ASP A 146 8.24 3.90 -5.54
C ASP A 146 7.27 4.44 -6.60
N VAL A 147 7.56 5.61 -7.17
CA VAL A 147 6.62 6.28 -8.10
C VAL A 147 6.52 5.56 -9.44
N GLU A 148 7.64 5.08 -9.98
CA GLU A 148 7.68 4.48 -11.31
C GLU A 148 7.00 3.10 -11.32
N THR A 149 7.33 2.27 -10.33
CA THR A 149 6.92 0.86 -10.28
C THR A 149 5.72 0.61 -9.36
N SER A 150 5.36 1.58 -8.52
CA SER A 150 4.41 1.38 -7.41
C SER A 150 4.85 0.30 -6.41
N TYR A 151 6.15 -0.03 -6.36
CA TYR A 151 6.72 -0.97 -5.41
C TYR A 151 6.59 -0.45 -3.98
N ALA A 152 5.94 -1.21 -3.10
CA ALA A 152 5.81 -0.93 -1.68
C ALA A 152 7.15 -1.19 -0.95
N TRP A 153 7.88 -0.11 -0.66
CA TRP A 153 9.18 -0.16 0.00
C TRP A 153 9.08 -0.32 1.52
N LYS A 154 8.11 0.36 2.15
CA LYS A 154 7.85 0.26 3.59
C LYS A 154 6.35 0.27 3.86
N CYS A 155 5.90 -0.52 4.83
CA CYS A 155 4.50 -0.60 5.24
C CYS A 155 4.36 -0.57 6.76
N GLN A 156 3.48 0.27 7.29
CA GLN A 156 3.22 0.39 8.73
C GLN A 156 1.72 0.37 9.03
N ILE A 157 1.27 -0.57 9.86
CA ILE A 157 -0.16 -0.65 10.23
C ILE A 157 -0.51 0.43 11.22
N TYR A 158 -1.58 1.17 10.94
CA TYR A 158 -2.14 2.12 11.87
C TYR A 158 -3.04 1.43 12.89
N THR A 159 -2.57 1.30 14.14
CA THR A 159 -3.30 0.66 15.25
C THR A 159 -4.14 1.62 16.10
N GLY A 160 -4.31 2.86 15.62
CA GLY A 160 -4.96 3.93 16.39
C GLY A 160 -4.20 4.31 17.65
N LYS A 161 -4.84 5.11 18.50
CA LYS A 161 -4.27 5.56 19.78
C LYS A 161 -4.08 4.40 20.76
N ALA A 162 -3.05 4.46 21.59
CA ALA A 162 -2.95 3.60 22.77
C ALA A 162 -4.11 3.91 23.74
N ALA A 163 -4.50 2.92 24.56
CA ALA A 163 -5.62 3.09 25.48
C ALA A 163 -5.26 4.14 26.54
N GLY A 164 -6.13 5.13 26.74
CA GLY A 164 -5.90 6.23 27.70
C GLY A 164 -5.01 7.37 27.20
N SER A 165 -4.48 7.30 25.97
CA SER A 165 -3.61 8.36 25.43
C SER A 165 -4.39 9.46 24.71
N ALA A 166 -3.88 10.70 24.81
CA ALA A 166 -4.38 11.85 24.06
C ALA A 166 -4.25 11.65 22.54
N ALA A 167 -4.89 12.54 21.76
CA ALA A 167 -4.66 12.58 20.32
C ALA A 167 -3.19 12.87 20.02
N GLU A 168 -2.60 12.10 19.12
CA GLU A 168 -1.22 12.31 18.70
C GLU A 168 -1.10 13.65 17.95
N VAL A 169 -0.27 14.55 18.48
CA VAL A 169 0.07 15.81 17.82
C VAL A 169 1.24 15.57 16.88
N GLY A 170 1.13 16.01 15.63
CA GLY A 170 2.23 15.90 14.66
C GLY A 170 2.40 14.52 14.01
N GLN A 171 1.37 13.66 14.06
CA GLN A 171 1.38 12.32 13.44
C GLN A 171 1.88 12.33 11.99
N GLY A 172 1.43 13.30 11.18
CA GLY A 172 1.85 13.40 9.78
C GLY A 172 3.36 13.56 9.62
N LYS A 173 3.99 14.38 10.45
CA LYS A 173 5.46 14.58 10.47
C LYS A 173 6.18 13.31 10.88
N ARG A 174 5.75 12.67 11.99
CA ARG A 174 6.36 11.43 12.48
C ARG A 174 6.27 10.33 11.42
N VAL A 175 5.09 10.10 10.85
CA VAL A 175 4.86 9.06 9.86
C VAL A 175 5.79 9.25 8.67
N VAL A 176 5.86 10.43 8.05
CA VAL A 176 6.75 10.62 6.89
C VAL A 176 8.22 10.42 7.25
N LEU A 177 8.68 10.88 8.42
CA LEU A 177 10.06 10.67 8.86
C LEU A 177 10.40 9.19 9.11
N GLU A 178 9.47 8.42 9.68
CA GLU A 178 9.64 6.97 9.86
C GLU A 178 9.57 6.25 8.51
N MET A 179 8.62 6.62 7.66
CA MET A 179 8.36 5.96 6.38
C MET A 179 9.47 6.23 5.33
N THR A 180 10.30 7.25 5.54
CA THR A 180 11.47 7.58 4.69
C THR A 180 12.81 7.30 5.37
N GLU A 181 12.81 6.72 6.57
CA GLU A 181 14.03 6.38 7.30
C GLU A 181 14.91 5.40 6.51
N GLY A 182 16.18 5.76 6.29
CA GLY A 182 17.13 4.98 5.51
C GLY A 182 17.25 5.43 4.04
N LEU A 183 16.36 6.29 3.55
CA LEU A 183 16.44 6.87 2.22
C LEU A 183 17.19 8.21 2.23
N GLN A 184 18.01 8.47 1.21
CA GLN A 184 18.73 9.73 0.99
C GLN A 184 18.78 10.04 -0.50
N GLY A 185 18.84 11.32 -0.86
CA GLY A 185 18.95 11.75 -2.27
C GLY A 185 17.65 11.63 -3.07
N ILE A 186 16.51 11.42 -2.40
CA ILE A 186 15.20 11.20 -3.00
C ILE A 186 14.25 12.39 -2.77
N THR A 187 13.14 12.41 -3.50
CA THR A 187 11.98 13.27 -3.24
C THR A 187 10.81 12.43 -2.74
N VAL A 188 10.23 12.80 -1.61
CA VAL A 188 8.97 12.25 -1.11
C VAL A 188 7.78 13.11 -1.52
N THR A 189 6.79 12.47 -2.14
CA THR A 189 5.47 13.06 -2.40
C THR A 189 4.48 12.61 -1.35
N CYS A 190 3.81 13.55 -0.69
CA CYS A 190 2.80 13.24 0.31
C CYS A 190 1.59 14.18 0.24
N ASP A 191 0.48 13.75 0.79
CA ASP A 191 -0.76 14.51 0.80
C ASP A 191 -0.78 15.64 1.87
N HIS A 192 -1.91 16.35 1.91
CA HIS A 192 -2.19 17.42 2.86
C HIS A 192 -2.33 17.00 4.32
N LEU A 193 -2.49 15.72 4.64
CA LEU A 193 -2.49 15.22 6.02
C LEU A 193 -1.07 15.28 6.61
N PHE A 194 -0.05 15.05 5.79
CA PHE A 194 1.34 14.97 6.23
C PHE A 194 2.09 16.30 6.14
N THR A 195 1.84 17.08 5.09
CA THR A 195 2.69 18.21 4.70
C THR A 195 2.67 19.37 5.70
N SER A 196 3.86 19.85 6.07
CA SER A 196 4.08 21.07 6.86
C SER A 196 5.48 21.62 6.62
N TYR A 197 5.68 22.92 6.86
CA TYR A 197 7.01 23.53 6.74
C TYR A 197 8.03 22.86 7.67
N ALA A 198 7.64 22.55 8.91
CA ALA A 198 8.50 21.87 9.88
C ALA A 198 8.93 20.46 9.42
N LEU A 199 8.08 19.74 8.68
CA LEU A 199 8.45 18.45 8.10
C LEU A 199 9.49 18.62 6.99
N VAL A 200 9.31 19.62 6.11
CA VAL A 200 10.27 19.91 5.02
C VAL A 200 11.68 20.17 5.59
N GLN A 201 11.78 20.95 6.65
CA GLN A 201 13.09 21.26 7.25
C GLN A 201 13.78 20.02 7.84
N GLU A 202 13.03 19.10 8.48
CA GLU A 202 13.61 17.85 8.98
C GLU A 202 14.03 16.90 7.87
N LEU A 203 13.25 16.81 6.78
CA LEU A 203 13.60 15.97 5.63
C LEU A 203 14.85 16.48 4.92
N LEU A 204 15.02 17.80 4.79
CA LEU A 204 16.22 18.39 4.19
C LEU A 204 17.50 18.06 4.98
N LYS A 205 17.43 18.00 6.32
CA LYS A 205 18.57 17.53 7.15
C LYS A 205 18.96 16.09 6.83
N ARG A 206 18.00 15.28 6.35
CA ARG A 206 18.18 13.88 5.94
C ARG A 206 18.47 13.73 4.44
N LYS A 207 18.72 14.83 3.72
CA LYS A 207 18.89 14.85 2.25
C LYS A 207 17.68 14.27 1.50
N VAL A 208 16.49 14.51 2.01
CA VAL A 208 15.22 14.14 1.37
C VAL A 208 14.46 15.42 1.01
N ALA A 209 14.09 15.57 -0.25
CA ALA A 209 13.21 16.65 -0.69
C ALA A 209 11.75 16.25 -0.49
N LEU A 210 10.84 17.22 -0.37
CA LEU A 210 9.40 16.98 -0.27
C LEU A 210 8.66 17.77 -1.35
N VAL A 211 7.62 17.17 -1.91
CA VAL A 211 6.59 17.84 -2.70
C VAL A 211 5.23 17.40 -2.18
N GLY A 212 4.39 18.33 -1.72
CA GLY A 212 3.11 17.92 -1.14
C GLY A 212 2.06 19.02 -1.15
N THR A 213 0.80 18.60 -1.14
CA THR A 213 -0.31 19.54 -0.92
C THR A 213 -0.30 20.00 0.53
N ILE A 214 -0.60 21.26 0.79
CA ILE A 214 -0.60 21.82 2.15
C ILE A 214 -1.97 22.40 2.50
N ARG A 215 -2.43 22.16 3.74
CA ARG A 215 -3.71 22.68 4.21
C ARG A 215 -3.68 24.20 4.34
N ARG A 216 -4.77 24.86 3.94
CA ARG A 216 -4.96 26.31 4.03
C ARG A 216 -4.81 26.87 5.45
N ASN A 217 -5.15 26.10 6.47
CA ASN A 217 -5.14 26.52 7.87
C ASN A 217 -3.75 26.45 8.53
N LYS A 218 -2.70 26.16 7.75
CA LYS A 218 -1.32 26.10 8.25
C LYS A 218 -0.79 27.52 8.51
N PRO A 219 -0.35 27.83 9.74
CA PRO A 219 0.09 29.19 10.11
C PRO A 219 1.35 29.63 9.36
N GLU A 220 2.15 28.68 8.85
CA GLU A 220 3.34 28.98 8.05
C GLU A 220 3.03 29.58 6.67
N LEU A 221 1.77 29.56 6.20
CA LEU A 221 1.41 30.06 4.89
C LEU A 221 1.16 31.58 4.90
N PRO A 222 1.86 32.36 4.05
CA PRO A 222 1.59 33.78 3.90
C PRO A 222 0.14 34.04 3.45
N SER A 223 -0.52 35.04 4.05
CA SER A 223 -1.91 35.42 3.74
C SER A 223 -2.14 35.69 2.25
N LYS A 224 -1.15 36.24 1.55
CA LYS A 224 -1.18 36.52 0.11
C LYS A 224 -1.36 35.24 -0.74
N LEU A 225 -0.82 34.10 -0.31
CA LEU A 225 -1.05 32.81 -0.99
C LEU A 225 -2.47 32.29 -0.76
N LEU A 226 -3.14 32.72 0.31
CA LEU A 226 -4.49 32.30 0.66
C LEU A 226 -5.59 33.14 -0.01
N GLN A 227 -5.21 34.28 -0.60
CA GLN A 227 -6.14 35.18 -1.28
C GLN A 227 -6.64 34.57 -2.59
N VAL A 228 -7.96 34.44 -2.71
CA VAL A 228 -8.63 33.89 -3.91
C VAL A 228 -9.49 34.93 -4.61
N ARG A 229 -10.05 35.88 -3.84
CA ARG A 229 -10.86 36.97 -4.38
C ARG A 229 -9.98 37.82 -5.30
N GLN A 230 -10.48 38.11 -6.50
CA GLN A 230 -9.82 38.86 -7.58
C GLN A 230 -8.67 38.15 -8.32
N ARG A 231 -8.34 36.90 -7.99
CA ARG A 231 -7.34 36.15 -8.76
C ARG A 231 -7.97 35.54 -10.03
N ALA A 232 -7.32 35.78 -11.17
CA ALA A 232 -7.70 35.18 -12.45
C ALA A 232 -7.59 33.64 -12.40
N ALA A 233 -8.46 32.96 -13.17
CA ALA A 233 -8.32 31.52 -13.39
C ALA A 233 -6.97 31.22 -14.07
N LEU A 234 -6.42 30.04 -13.80
CA LEU A 234 -5.12 29.56 -14.26
C LEU A 234 -3.92 30.42 -13.81
N SER A 235 -4.11 31.33 -12.85
CA SER A 235 -3.00 32.11 -12.27
C SER A 235 -2.30 31.36 -11.14
N SER A 236 -1.00 31.62 -10.97
CA SER A 236 -0.16 31.11 -9.88
C SER A 236 0.49 32.27 -9.11
N LEU A 237 0.69 32.06 -7.81
CA LEU A 237 1.49 32.92 -6.93
C LEU A 237 2.47 32.03 -6.19
N PHE A 238 3.72 32.47 -6.12
CA PHE A 238 4.80 31.73 -5.47
C PHE A 238 5.32 32.50 -4.25
N GLY A 239 5.72 31.76 -3.22
CA GLY A 239 6.44 32.27 -2.07
C GLY A 239 7.70 31.44 -1.87
N PHE A 240 8.82 32.11 -1.61
CA PHE A 240 10.13 31.48 -1.53
C PHE A 240 10.77 31.72 -0.17
N THR A 241 11.45 30.70 0.32
CA THR A 241 12.51 30.80 1.32
C THR A 241 13.82 30.33 0.69
N LYS A 242 14.92 30.35 1.44
CA LYS A 242 16.22 29.83 0.97
C LYS A 242 16.12 28.39 0.44
N ASN A 243 15.25 27.56 1.03
CA ASN A 243 15.20 26.13 0.75
C ASN A 243 13.78 25.55 0.56
N THR A 244 12.75 26.38 0.47
CA THR A 244 11.36 25.92 0.27
C THR A 244 10.59 26.88 -0.61
N THR A 245 9.75 26.33 -1.48
CA THR A 245 8.85 27.05 -2.37
C THR A 245 7.41 26.65 -2.06
N ALA A 246 6.55 27.63 -1.82
CA ALA A 246 5.12 27.45 -1.71
C ALA A 246 4.45 28.00 -2.98
N VAL A 247 3.41 27.33 -3.46
CA VAL A 247 2.64 27.79 -4.62
C VAL A 247 1.15 27.79 -4.33
N SER A 248 0.48 28.83 -4.82
CA SER A 248 -0.96 29.04 -4.77
C SER A 248 -1.50 29.15 -6.19
N TYR A 249 -2.17 28.10 -6.65
CA TYR A 249 -2.70 27.99 -8.01
C TYR A 249 -4.22 28.03 -8.04
N ILE A 250 -4.79 28.83 -8.94
CA ILE A 250 -6.24 29.01 -9.09
C ILE A 250 -6.70 28.24 -10.33
N PRO A 251 -7.03 26.93 -10.24
CA PRO A 251 -7.45 26.16 -11.42
C PRO A 251 -8.75 26.68 -12.02
N LYS A 252 -9.63 27.23 -11.18
CA LYS A 252 -10.88 27.89 -11.56
C LYS A 252 -11.30 28.88 -10.49
N ARG A 253 -12.16 29.83 -10.85
CA ARG A 253 -12.64 30.88 -9.95
C ARG A 253 -13.15 30.29 -8.62
N GLY A 254 -12.66 30.82 -7.51
CA GLY A 254 -13.06 30.38 -6.16
C GLY A 254 -12.38 29.11 -5.64
N ARG A 255 -11.50 28.46 -6.43
CA ARG A 255 -10.72 27.29 -5.98
C ARG A 255 -9.24 27.65 -5.91
N ASN A 256 -8.57 27.20 -4.86
CA ASN A 256 -7.14 27.40 -4.63
C ASN A 256 -6.50 26.07 -4.27
N VAL A 257 -5.40 25.75 -4.97
CA VAL A 257 -4.58 24.57 -4.74
C VAL A 257 -3.24 25.05 -4.21
N LEU A 258 -2.90 24.59 -3.01
CA LEU A 258 -1.70 24.99 -2.28
C LEU A 258 -0.74 23.80 -2.20
N LEU A 259 0.50 24.00 -2.66
CA LEU A 259 1.57 23.03 -2.50
C LEU A 259 2.78 23.66 -1.83
N LEU A 260 3.55 22.82 -1.15
CA LEU A 260 4.85 23.13 -0.59
C LEU A 260 5.88 22.18 -1.20
N SER A 261 7.05 22.70 -1.57
CA SER A 261 8.09 21.93 -2.22
C SER A 261 9.48 22.39 -1.78
N SER A 262 10.38 21.44 -1.53
CA SER A 262 11.82 21.71 -1.43
C SER A 262 12.63 21.22 -2.64
N LYS A 263 12.00 20.51 -3.58
CA LYS A 263 12.59 20.11 -4.88
C LYS A 263 12.75 21.31 -5.83
N HIS A 264 11.68 22.10 -5.96
CA HIS A 264 11.58 23.20 -6.93
C HIS A 264 12.05 24.54 -6.36
N ARG A 265 12.79 25.32 -7.15
CA ARG A 265 13.37 26.62 -6.78
C ARG A 265 12.89 27.81 -7.59
N ASP A 266 12.26 27.55 -8.73
CA ASP A 266 11.84 28.58 -9.68
C ASP A 266 10.31 28.67 -9.77
N PRO A 267 9.75 29.84 -10.12
CA PRO A 267 8.31 30.03 -10.37
C PRO A 267 7.86 29.44 -11.72
N ALA A 268 8.34 28.25 -12.06
CA ALA A 268 8.08 27.63 -13.36
C ALA A 268 6.62 27.20 -13.53
N VAL A 269 6.07 27.47 -14.71
CA VAL A 269 4.70 27.14 -15.12
C VAL A 269 4.76 26.45 -16.47
N THR A 270 3.98 25.38 -16.63
CA THR A 270 3.89 24.64 -17.89
C THR A 270 3.24 25.49 -18.99
N GLU A 271 3.67 25.29 -20.24
CA GLU A 271 3.06 25.94 -21.41
C GLU A 271 1.74 25.28 -21.87
N GLU A 272 1.31 24.21 -21.21
CA GLU A 272 0.01 23.57 -21.44
C GLU A 272 -1.17 24.54 -21.25
N GLU A 273 -2.31 24.21 -21.87
CA GLU A 273 -3.58 24.97 -21.78
C GLU A 273 -3.97 25.33 -20.34
N LYS A 274 -3.73 24.43 -19.38
CA LYS A 274 -4.07 24.62 -17.97
C LYS A 274 -3.04 25.45 -17.20
N ARG A 275 -1.90 25.82 -17.80
CA ARG A 275 -0.83 26.63 -17.18
C ARG A 275 -0.53 26.25 -15.74
N LYS A 276 -0.33 24.95 -15.49
CA LYS A 276 -0.09 24.45 -14.13
C LYS A 276 1.33 24.81 -13.72
N PRO A 277 1.57 25.24 -12.47
CA PRO A 277 2.93 25.26 -11.93
C PRO A 277 3.59 23.89 -12.10
N VAL A 278 4.90 23.86 -12.43
CA VAL A 278 5.65 22.61 -12.58
C VAL A 278 5.56 21.76 -11.30
N ILE A 279 5.59 22.40 -10.12
CA ILE A 279 5.37 21.75 -8.82
C ILE A 279 4.08 20.91 -8.78
N ILE A 280 3.00 21.41 -9.39
CA ILE A 280 1.71 20.72 -9.46
C ILE A 280 1.74 19.60 -10.50
N ALA A 281 2.46 19.77 -11.61
CA ALA A 281 2.65 18.71 -12.59
C ALA A 281 3.39 17.53 -11.96
N ASP A 282 4.54 17.79 -11.33
CA ASP A 282 5.35 16.82 -10.57
C ASP A 282 4.52 16.10 -9.50
N TYR A 283 3.80 16.86 -8.66
CA TYR A 283 2.93 16.26 -7.64
C TYR A 283 1.89 15.31 -8.26
N ASN A 284 1.28 15.69 -9.38
CA ASN A 284 0.27 14.84 -10.03
C ASN A 284 0.86 13.57 -10.64
N HIS A 285 2.11 13.61 -11.09
CA HIS A 285 2.84 12.44 -11.55
C HIS A 285 3.10 11.46 -10.39
N CYS A 286 3.55 11.97 -9.24
CA CYS A 286 4.01 11.13 -8.13
C CYS A 286 2.90 10.63 -7.19
N LYS A 287 1.85 11.43 -6.95
CA LYS A 287 0.82 11.15 -5.92
C LYS A 287 0.04 9.84 -6.11
N GLY A 288 0.13 9.22 -7.29
CA GLY A 288 -0.67 8.05 -7.65
C GLY A 288 -0.06 6.70 -7.26
N ALA A 289 1.18 6.65 -6.76
CA ALA A 289 1.91 5.39 -6.59
C ALA A 289 1.21 4.41 -5.63
N VAL A 290 0.77 4.88 -4.46
CA VAL A 290 0.04 4.05 -3.49
C VAL A 290 -1.36 3.69 -3.98
N ASP A 291 -2.05 4.60 -4.68
CA ASP A 291 -3.37 4.31 -5.28
C ASP A 291 -3.28 3.28 -6.42
N ASN A 292 -2.17 3.28 -7.18
CA ASN A 292 -1.90 2.27 -8.21
C ASN A 292 -1.67 0.90 -7.58
N LEU A 293 -0.86 0.82 -6.52
CA LEU A 293 -0.71 -0.39 -5.71
C LEU A 293 -2.09 -0.89 -5.24
N ASP A 294 -2.88 -0.04 -4.58
CA ASP A 294 -4.23 -0.35 -4.08
C ASP A 294 -5.14 -0.90 -5.19
N LYS A 295 -5.09 -0.32 -6.38
CA LYS A 295 -5.89 -0.74 -7.54
C LYS A 295 -5.49 -2.12 -8.04
N VAL A 296 -4.19 -2.42 -8.14
CA VAL A 296 -3.69 -3.71 -8.63
C VAL A 296 -4.00 -4.81 -7.61
N VAL A 297 -3.61 -4.62 -6.35
CA VAL A 297 -3.90 -5.61 -5.28
C VAL A 297 -5.40 -5.78 -5.06
N GLY A 298 -6.19 -4.72 -5.27
CA GLY A 298 -7.64 -4.79 -5.24
C GLY A 298 -8.22 -5.60 -6.40
N SER A 299 -7.63 -5.53 -7.60
CA SER A 299 -8.13 -6.22 -8.80
C SER A 299 -7.86 -7.72 -8.76
N TYR A 300 -6.64 -8.10 -8.35
CA TYR A 300 -6.14 -9.48 -8.37
C TYR A 300 -5.99 -10.06 -6.96
N SER A 301 -6.98 -9.83 -6.10
CA SER A 301 -6.87 -10.13 -4.68
C SER A 301 -7.10 -11.60 -4.33
N CYS A 302 -6.22 -12.15 -3.51
CA CYS A 302 -6.31 -13.41 -2.77
C CYS A 302 -7.39 -13.38 -1.68
N ARG A 303 -7.94 -12.21 -1.36
CA ARG A 303 -8.83 -12.03 -0.21
C ARG A 303 -10.02 -12.98 -0.27
N ARG A 304 -10.33 -13.56 0.90
CA ARG A 304 -11.54 -14.33 1.16
C ARG A 304 -12.34 -13.72 2.30
N MET A 305 -13.64 -14.02 2.33
CA MET A 305 -14.51 -13.61 3.43
C MET A 305 -14.00 -14.24 4.73
N THR A 306 -13.76 -13.40 5.74
CA THR A 306 -13.30 -13.84 7.07
C THR A 306 -13.73 -12.82 8.11
N HIS A 307 -14.01 -13.30 9.33
CA HIS A 307 -14.27 -12.44 10.48
C HIS A 307 -12.98 -12.10 11.26
N ARG A 308 -11.83 -12.63 10.84
CA ARG A 308 -10.55 -12.53 11.54
C ARG A 308 -9.65 -11.52 10.86
N TRP A 309 -9.50 -10.34 11.45
CA TRP A 309 -8.64 -9.28 10.91
C TRP A 309 -7.17 -9.69 10.63
N PRO A 310 -6.51 -10.59 11.41
CA PRO A 310 -5.13 -10.97 11.10
C PRO A 310 -5.02 -11.69 9.76
N GLN A 311 -6.05 -12.47 9.43
CA GLN A 311 -6.10 -13.18 8.17
C GLN A 311 -6.33 -12.24 6.98
N VAL A 312 -7.04 -11.14 7.18
CA VAL A 312 -7.19 -10.09 6.14
C VAL A 312 -5.85 -9.44 5.82
N LEU A 313 -5.04 -9.14 6.85
CA LEU A 313 -3.69 -8.63 6.64
C LEU A 313 -2.80 -9.67 5.94
N PHE A 314 -2.89 -10.94 6.32
CA PHE A 314 -2.16 -12.00 5.64
C PHE A 314 -2.51 -12.11 4.15
N HIS A 315 -3.79 -12.05 3.78
CA HIS A 315 -4.17 -12.01 2.35
C HIS A 315 -3.59 -10.77 1.65
N ASN A 316 -3.61 -9.60 2.29
CA ASN A 316 -3.00 -8.38 1.74
C ASN A 316 -1.49 -8.51 1.57
N MET A 317 -0.81 -9.17 2.52
CA MET A 317 0.64 -9.45 2.40
C MET A 317 0.93 -10.34 1.19
N ILE A 318 0.11 -11.34 0.91
CA ILE A 318 0.24 -12.17 -0.31
C ILE A 318 0.00 -11.30 -1.56
N ASP A 319 -1.07 -10.50 -1.58
CA ASP A 319 -1.41 -9.65 -2.73
C ASP A 319 -0.28 -8.66 -3.06
N VAL A 320 0.22 -7.96 -2.05
CA VAL A 320 1.34 -7.03 -2.20
C VAL A 320 2.60 -7.79 -2.62
N SER A 321 2.93 -8.92 -1.97
CA SER A 321 4.13 -9.71 -2.33
C SER A 321 4.10 -10.23 -3.76
N ALA A 322 2.95 -10.70 -4.25
CA ALA A 322 2.78 -11.16 -5.61
C ALA A 322 2.97 -10.01 -6.62
N PHE A 323 2.45 -8.82 -6.31
CA PHE A 323 2.66 -7.64 -7.14
C PHE A 323 4.13 -7.15 -7.09
N MET A 324 4.77 -7.14 -5.92
CA MET A 324 6.19 -6.79 -5.79
C MET A 324 7.08 -7.72 -6.61
N HIS A 325 6.78 -9.02 -6.59
CA HIS A 325 7.51 -10.00 -7.39
C HIS A 325 7.39 -9.72 -8.88
N LEU A 326 6.17 -9.41 -9.35
CA LEU A 326 5.96 -8.98 -10.73
C LEU A 326 6.83 -7.75 -11.05
N CYS A 327 6.76 -6.68 -10.24
CA CYS A 327 7.58 -5.49 -10.47
C CYS A 327 9.08 -5.82 -10.59
N PHE A 328 9.61 -6.67 -9.71
CA PHE A 328 11.01 -7.11 -9.77
C PHE A 328 11.33 -7.86 -11.07
N LEU A 329 10.49 -8.81 -11.49
CA LEU A 329 10.67 -9.52 -12.75
C LEU A 329 10.69 -8.56 -13.94
N LEU A 330 9.83 -7.53 -13.93
CA LEU A 330 9.74 -6.55 -15.02
C LEU A 330 10.94 -5.62 -15.10
N LEU A 331 11.58 -5.33 -13.97
CA LEU A 331 12.84 -4.58 -13.94
C LEU A 331 13.99 -5.39 -14.55
N TRP A 332 13.94 -6.73 -14.46
CA TRP A 332 14.97 -7.62 -15.00
C TRP A 332 14.80 -7.95 -16.49
N ILE A 333 13.63 -7.66 -17.09
CA ILE A 333 13.40 -7.83 -18.53
C ILE A 333 14.10 -6.69 -19.30
N PRO A 334 14.99 -6.99 -20.26
CA PRO A 334 15.65 -5.98 -21.08
C PRO A 334 14.64 -5.05 -21.77
N PRO A 335 14.93 -3.73 -21.91
CA PRO A 335 14.00 -2.77 -22.48
C PRO A 335 13.43 -3.17 -23.86
N GLY A 336 14.24 -3.78 -24.72
CA GLY A 336 13.84 -4.23 -26.06
C GLY A 336 12.92 -5.46 -26.09
N SER A 337 12.71 -6.11 -24.95
CA SER A 337 11.81 -7.26 -24.77
C SER A 337 10.58 -6.94 -23.93
N LYS A 338 10.41 -5.68 -23.50
CA LYS A 338 9.20 -5.23 -22.80
C LYS A 338 8.04 -5.11 -23.80
N PRO A 339 6.84 -5.63 -23.49
CA PRO A 339 5.68 -5.47 -24.36
C PRO A 339 5.35 -3.97 -24.50
N SER A 340 5.22 -3.50 -25.75
CA SER A 340 5.00 -2.09 -26.06
C SER A 340 3.66 -1.59 -25.48
N PRO A 341 3.61 -0.44 -24.79
CA PRO A 341 2.35 0.19 -24.44
C PRO A 341 1.67 0.65 -25.74
N SER A 342 0.50 0.12 -26.06
CA SER A 342 -0.33 0.65 -27.13
C SER A 342 -0.75 2.07 -26.76
N GLY A 343 -0.09 3.06 -27.37
CA GLY A 343 -0.45 4.48 -27.48
C GLY A 343 -1.25 5.10 -26.32
N GLY A 344 -0.56 5.85 -25.45
CA GLY A 344 -1.17 6.74 -24.47
C GLY A 344 -0.98 6.32 -23.02
N GLY A 345 0.21 6.60 -22.47
CA GLY A 345 0.49 6.49 -21.05
C GLY A 345 0.53 5.06 -20.49
N PHE A 346 1.16 4.93 -19.32
CA PHE A 346 1.34 3.67 -18.60
C PHE A 346 -0.03 3.06 -18.23
N SER A 347 -0.51 2.08 -19.01
CA SER A 347 -1.79 1.43 -18.78
C SER A 347 -1.60 0.03 -18.20
N TRP A 348 -1.78 -0.10 -16.88
CA TRP A 348 -1.78 -1.38 -16.16
C TRP A 348 -2.83 -2.40 -16.64
N ARG A 349 -3.72 -2.04 -17.59
CA ARG A 349 -4.67 -2.98 -18.19
C ARG A 349 -3.97 -4.04 -19.05
N SER A 350 -2.95 -3.68 -19.83
CA SER A 350 -2.21 -4.67 -20.65
C SER A 350 -1.31 -5.59 -19.81
N TRP A 351 -0.82 -5.10 -18.67
CA TRP A 351 0.03 -5.88 -17.76
C TRP A 351 -0.74 -6.86 -16.86
N GLY A 352 -2.03 -6.61 -16.62
CA GLY A 352 -2.92 -7.57 -15.98
C GLY A 352 -3.06 -8.87 -16.78
N ASP A 353 -2.95 -8.79 -18.10
CA ASP A 353 -2.94 -9.95 -18.99
C ASP A 353 -1.56 -10.65 -19.00
N LEU A 354 -0.47 -9.92 -18.74
CA LEU A 354 0.86 -10.51 -18.49
C LEU A 354 0.94 -11.30 -17.18
N TRP A 355 0.19 -10.88 -16.15
CA TRP A 355 0.01 -11.69 -14.92
C TRP A 355 -0.67 -13.04 -15.22
N CYS A 356 -1.50 -13.11 -16.27
CA CYS A 356 -2.08 -14.35 -16.78
C CYS A 356 -1.13 -15.12 -17.74
N LEU A 357 -0.21 -14.45 -18.44
CA LEU A 357 0.66 -15.06 -19.46
C LEU A 357 1.97 -15.66 -18.92
N GLN A 358 2.42 -15.27 -17.72
CA GLN A 358 3.57 -15.96 -17.12
C GLN A 358 3.16 -17.35 -16.63
N LYS A 359 3.83 -18.38 -17.17
CA LYS A 359 3.86 -19.78 -16.69
C LYS A 359 4.44 -19.92 -15.26
N SER A 360 4.18 -18.97 -14.37
CA SER A 360 4.87 -18.76 -13.10
C SER A 360 3.93 -18.69 -11.89
N CYS A 361 2.91 -19.55 -11.86
CA CYS A 361 2.33 -19.93 -10.56
C CYS A 361 3.42 -20.55 -9.67
N GLY A 362 4.37 -21.30 -10.24
CA GLY A 362 5.47 -21.93 -9.51
C GLY A 362 6.43 -20.94 -8.84
N GLU A 363 6.97 -19.96 -9.58
CA GLU A 363 8.00 -19.05 -9.02
C GLU A 363 7.38 -17.99 -8.10
N SER A 364 6.15 -17.54 -8.39
CA SER A 364 5.37 -16.69 -7.47
C SER A 364 5.13 -17.37 -6.12
N ILE A 365 4.86 -18.69 -6.11
CA ILE A 365 4.73 -19.48 -4.86
C ILE A 365 6.09 -19.61 -4.15
N HIS A 366 7.18 -19.85 -4.89
CA HIS A 366 8.54 -19.95 -4.32
C HIS A 366 9.05 -18.63 -3.72
N LEU A 367 8.67 -17.46 -4.25
CA LEU A 367 9.07 -16.18 -3.66
C LEU A 367 8.12 -15.71 -2.56
N VAL A 368 6.80 -15.95 -2.67
CA VAL A 368 5.91 -15.79 -1.51
C VAL A 368 6.38 -16.67 -0.35
N HIS A 369 6.96 -17.84 -0.65
CA HIS A 369 7.69 -18.63 0.32
C HIS A 369 8.94 -17.93 0.86
N ARG A 370 9.86 -17.42 0.02
CA ARG A 370 11.02 -16.63 0.49
C ARG A 370 10.66 -15.33 1.20
N LEU A 371 9.44 -14.81 1.05
CA LEU A 371 8.94 -13.59 1.69
C LEU A 371 8.19 -13.86 2.99
N LEU A 372 7.38 -14.93 3.06
CA LEU A 372 6.49 -15.21 4.19
C LEU A 372 6.92 -16.39 5.07
N LEU A 373 7.83 -17.24 4.60
CA LEU A 373 8.30 -18.43 5.31
C LEU A 373 9.83 -18.39 5.45
N PRO A 374 10.39 -19.05 6.48
CA PRO A 374 11.85 -19.19 6.64
C PRO A 374 12.50 -19.86 5.44
#